data_AF-A0A843GZS0-F1
#
_entry.id   AF-A0A843GZS0-F1
#
_cell.length_a   1.000
_cell.length_b   1.000
_cell.length_c   1.000
_cell.angle_alpha   90.00
_cell.angle_beta   90.00
_cell.angle_gamma   90.00
#
_symmetry.space_group_name_H-M   'P 1'
#
loop_
_entity.id
_entity.type
_entity.pdbx_description
1 polymer ?
#
loop_
_entity_poly.entity_id
_entity_poly.type
_entity_poly.pdbx_seq_one_letter_code
_entity_poly.pdbx_strand_id
1 'polypeptide(L)'
;MKLSLANKCRARYLEAIYDLLEEHGEDVGYIESNKLNLPVVEDGEEGIMVVTVSILKSGEDDYVAAREQYSDKLRERAGRKAKADAKKKEKEKTE
;
A
#
# COMPACT_ATOMS: atom_id res chain seq x y z
N MET A 1 -1.79 18.88 11.55
CA MET A 1 -1.37 19.79 10.44
C MET A 1 -2.59 20.45 9.81
N LYS A 2 -2.49 21.71 9.32
CA LYS A 2 -3.58 22.39 8.58
C LYS A 2 -3.94 21.63 7.29
N LEU A 3 -5.23 21.55 6.96
CA LEU A 3 -5.73 20.79 5.79
C LEU A 3 -5.12 21.28 4.47
N SER A 4 -4.99 22.60 4.29
CA SER A 4 -4.38 23.18 3.09
C SER A 4 -2.92 22.75 2.90
N LEU A 5 -2.14 22.68 3.99
CA LEU A 5 -0.77 22.20 3.96
C LEU A 5 -0.72 20.68 3.71
N ALA A 6 -1.64 19.92 4.30
CA ALA A 6 -1.77 18.48 4.02
C ALA A 6 -2.03 18.19 2.55
N ASN A 7 -2.95 18.93 1.94
CA ASN A 7 -3.28 18.79 0.53
C ASN A 7 -2.09 19.16 -0.37
N LYS A 8 -1.36 20.24 -0.04
CA LYS A 8 -0.12 20.60 -0.75
C LYS A 8 0.94 19.50 -0.67
N CYS A 9 1.14 18.91 0.52
CA CYS A 9 2.08 17.80 0.67
C CYS A 9 1.64 16.58 -0.14
N ARG A 10 0.36 16.18 -0.07
CA ARG A 10 -0.16 15.05 -0.86
C ARG A 10 0.06 15.28 -2.34
N ALA A 11 -0.35 16.43 -2.86
CA ALA A 11 -0.20 16.77 -4.27
C ALA A 11 1.27 16.65 -4.72
N ARG A 12 2.20 17.29 -4.00
CA ARG A 12 3.63 17.26 -4.33
C ARG A 12 4.21 15.84 -4.41
N TYR A 13 3.88 14.98 -3.45
CA TYR A 13 4.42 13.61 -3.46
C TYR A 13 3.71 12.72 -4.47
N LEU A 14 2.41 12.93 -4.69
CA LEU A 14 1.65 12.18 -5.68
C LEU A 14 2.11 12.50 -7.10
N GLU A 15 2.39 13.78 -7.39
CA GLU A 15 3.00 14.25 -8.64
C GLU A 15 4.40 13.63 -8.84
N ALA A 16 5.28 13.68 -7.83
CA ALA A 16 6.59 13.06 -7.95
C ALA A 16 6.55 11.53 -8.17
N ILE A 17 5.54 10.84 -7.61
CA ILE A 17 5.34 9.40 -7.86
C ILE A 17 4.80 9.18 -9.28
N TYR A 18 3.87 10.02 -9.72
CA TYR A 18 3.32 9.97 -11.08
C TYR A 18 4.44 10.11 -12.11
N ASP A 19 5.23 11.19 -12.01
CA ASP A 19 6.33 11.48 -12.93
C ASP A 19 7.34 10.34 -12.99
N LEU A 20 7.73 9.79 -11.82
CA LEU A 20 8.66 8.66 -11.75
C LEU A 20 8.13 7.43 -12.49
N LEU A 21 6.85 7.09 -12.30
CA LEU A 21 6.24 5.92 -12.92
C LEU A 21 6.06 6.11 -14.42
N GLU A 22 5.65 7.31 -14.84
CA GLU A 22 5.54 7.67 -16.25
C GLU A 22 6.91 7.67 -16.95
N GLU A 23 7.98 8.17 -16.29
CA GLU A 23 9.37 8.11 -16.79
C GLU A 23 9.85 6.66 -16.99
N HIS A 24 9.35 5.73 -16.19
CA HIS A 24 9.63 4.30 -16.34
C HIS A 24 8.73 3.58 -17.35
N GLY A 25 7.81 4.30 -18.00
CA GLY A 25 6.91 3.77 -19.02
C GLY A 25 5.70 3.02 -18.48
N GLU A 26 5.38 3.19 -17.20
CA GLU A 26 4.18 2.62 -16.59
C GLU A 26 2.93 3.40 -17.02
N ASP A 27 1.82 2.69 -17.22
CA ASP A 27 0.51 3.31 -17.41
C ASP A 27 -0.04 3.73 -16.05
N VAL A 28 0.04 5.02 -15.74
CA VAL A 28 -0.32 5.56 -14.42
C VAL A 28 -1.48 6.57 -14.56
N GLY A 29 -2.51 6.39 -13.74
CA GLY A 29 -3.71 7.23 -13.77
C GLY A 29 -4.08 7.80 -12.40
N TYR A 30 -4.58 9.03 -12.36
CA TYR A 30 -5.21 9.58 -11.16
C TYR A 30 -6.64 9.05 -11.01
N ILE A 31 -6.97 8.43 -9.87
CA ILE A 31 -8.36 8.10 -9.52
C ILE A 31 -8.98 9.19 -8.64
N GLU A 32 -8.21 9.70 -7.68
CA GLU A 32 -8.63 10.73 -6.73
C GLU A 32 -7.45 11.64 -6.38
N SER A 33 -7.73 12.76 -5.70
CA SER A 33 -6.72 13.76 -5.30
C SER A 33 -5.52 13.23 -4.49
N ASN A 34 -5.60 12.00 -3.96
CA ASN A 34 -4.54 11.37 -3.18
C ASN A 34 -4.23 9.93 -3.61
N LYS A 35 -4.70 9.51 -4.79
CA LYS A 35 -4.58 8.13 -5.28
C LYS A 35 -4.16 8.06 -6.74
N LEU A 36 -3.20 7.18 -7.02
CA LEU A 36 -2.82 6.75 -8.36
C LEU A 36 -3.21 5.30 -8.57
N ASN A 37 -3.47 4.91 -9.81
CA ASN A 37 -3.66 3.53 -10.21
C ASN A 37 -2.66 3.13 -11.30
N LEU A 38 -2.39 1.83 -11.34
CA LEU A 38 -1.59 1.18 -12.38
C LEU A 38 -2.26 -0.14 -12.73
N PRO A 39 -2.50 -0.43 -14.02
CA PRO A 39 -2.82 -1.79 -14.42
C PRO A 39 -1.59 -2.66 -14.18
N VAL A 40 -1.80 -3.85 -13.64
CA VAL A 40 -0.74 -4.84 -13.41
C VAL A 40 -1.15 -6.16 -14.01
N VAL A 41 -0.19 -6.87 -14.59
CA VAL A 41 -0.38 -8.23 -15.10
C VAL A 41 0.73 -9.10 -14.52
N GLU A 42 0.36 -10.08 -13.71
CA GLU A 42 1.30 -10.99 -13.04
C GLU A 42 0.77 -12.42 -13.20
N ASP A 43 1.61 -13.34 -13.69
CA ASP A 43 1.24 -14.74 -13.97
C ASP A 43 -0.02 -14.95 -14.85
N GLY A 44 -0.36 -13.97 -15.69
CA GLY A 44 -1.54 -13.99 -16.55
C GLY A 44 -2.83 -13.52 -15.87
N GLU A 45 -2.75 -13.04 -14.63
CA GLU A 45 -3.85 -12.36 -13.94
C GLU A 45 -3.74 -10.85 -14.10
N GLU A 46 -4.83 -10.21 -14.54
CA GLU A 46 -4.93 -8.75 -14.65
C GLU A 46 -5.47 -8.15 -13.35
N GLY A 47 -4.90 -7.02 -12.94
CA GLY A 47 -5.32 -6.29 -11.75
C GLY A 47 -5.09 -4.78 -11.86
N ILE A 48 -5.57 -4.06 -10.86
CA ILE A 48 -5.29 -2.63 -10.70
C ILE A 48 -4.62 -2.42 -9.34
N MET A 49 -3.35 -2.03 -9.37
CA MET A 49 -2.65 -1.56 -8.18
C MET A 49 -3.06 -0.12 -7.89
N VAL A 50 -3.23 0.22 -6.61
CA VAL A 50 -3.56 1.58 -6.18
C VAL A 50 -2.54 2.09 -5.16
N VAL A 51 -1.88 3.20 -5.49
CA VAL A 51 -0.97 3.91 -4.58
C VAL A 51 -1.74 5.04 -3.90
N THR A 52 -1.72 5.10 -2.57
CA THR A 52 -2.42 6.13 -1.79
C THR A 52 -1.45 6.93 -0.93
N VAL A 53 -1.47 8.26 -1.08
CA VAL A 53 -0.66 9.17 -0.25
C VAL A 53 -1.52 9.74 0.89
N SER A 54 -1.14 9.42 2.12
CA SER A 54 -1.83 9.86 3.33
C SER A 54 -0.92 10.65 4.25
N ILE A 55 -1.50 11.58 5.00
CA ILE A 55 -0.78 12.35 6.01
C ILE A 55 -1.43 12.06 7.36
N LEU A 56 -0.64 11.56 8.30
CA LEU A 56 -1.06 11.29 9.67
C LEU A 56 -1.40 12.61 10.39
N LYS A 57 -2.44 12.59 11.22
CA LYS A 57 -2.79 13.74 12.06
C LYS A 57 -1.81 13.83 13.23
N SER A 58 -1.50 15.06 13.63
CA SER A 58 -0.65 15.34 14.79
C SER A 58 -1.39 14.94 16.07
N GLY A 59 -0.75 14.15 16.93
CA GLY A 59 -1.30 13.69 18.22
C GLY A 59 -1.80 12.24 18.24
N GLU A 60 -1.79 11.54 17.09
CA GLU A 60 -2.26 10.14 17.00
C GLU A 60 -1.15 9.08 17.06
N ASP A 61 0.14 9.41 16.97
CA ASP A 61 1.25 8.52 17.37
C ASP A 61 2.60 9.24 17.16
N ASP A 62 3.57 8.90 18.00
CA ASP A 62 4.98 9.16 17.71
C ASP A 62 5.32 8.50 16.36
N TYR A 63 5.87 9.25 15.41
CA TYR A 63 6.11 8.78 14.04
C TYR A 63 7.00 7.52 14.00
N VAL A 64 7.80 7.31 15.05
CA VAL A 64 8.58 6.10 15.29
C VAL A 64 7.67 4.91 15.64
N ALA A 65 6.75 5.08 16.59
CA ALA A 65 5.79 4.06 17.00
C ALA A 65 4.89 3.62 15.83
N ALA A 66 4.45 4.54 14.97
CA ALA A 66 3.65 4.21 13.80
C ALA A 66 4.39 3.27 12.81
N ARG A 67 5.71 3.43 12.65
CA ARG A 67 6.53 2.55 11.80
C ARG A 67 6.76 1.18 12.43
N GLU A 68 7.00 1.14 13.74
CA GLU A 68 7.17 -0.12 14.49
C GLU A 68 5.87 -0.94 14.51
N GLN A 69 4.73 -0.30 14.82
CA GLN A 69 3.42 -0.94 14.78
C GLN A 69 3.08 -1.54 13.41
N TYR A 70 3.48 -0.89 12.31
CA TYR A 70 3.25 -1.45 10.97
C TYR A 70 4.09 -2.70 10.72
N SER A 71 5.33 -2.70 11.19
CA SER A 71 6.21 -3.87 11.12
C SER A 71 5.65 -5.06 11.90
N ASP A 72 5.08 -4.81 13.07
CA ASP A 72 4.42 -5.85 13.87
C ASP A 72 3.13 -6.37 13.21
N LYS A 73 2.33 -5.49 12.60
CA LYS A 73 1.15 -5.89 11.80
C LYS A 73 1.54 -6.76 10.60
N LEU A 74 2.64 -6.45 9.93
CA LEU A 74 3.16 -7.28 8.82
C LEU A 74 3.58 -8.67 9.33
N ARG A 75 4.29 -8.74 10.46
CA ARG A 75 4.67 -10.01 11.10
C ARG A 75 3.45 -10.84 11.51
N GLU A 76 2.43 -10.20 12.08
CA GLU A 76 1.19 -10.87 12.47
C GLU A 76 0.44 -11.43 11.25
N ARG A 77 0.33 -10.65 10.16
CA ARG A 77 -0.28 -11.10 8.89
C ARG A 77 0.48 -12.28 8.28
N ALA A 78 1.81 -12.22 8.28
CA ALA A 78 2.65 -13.34 7.81
C ALA A 78 2.43 -14.61 8.65
N GLY A 79 2.36 -14.47 9.98
CA GLY A 79 2.07 -15.58 10.90
C GLY A 79 0.67 -16.18 10.68
N ARG A 80 -0.34 -15.36 10.38
CA ARG A 80 -1.69 -15.83 10.03
C ARG A 80 -1.70 -16.58 8.69
N LYS A 81 -0.98 -16.08 7.67
CA LYS A 81 -0.85 -16.74 6.36
C LYS A 81 -0.17 -18.11 6.49
N ALA A 82 0.95 -18.19 7.22
CA ALA A 82 1.64 -19.45 7.48
C ALA A 82 0.76 -20.50 8.19
N LYS A 83 -0.07 -20.07 9.16
CA LYS A 83 -1.03 -20.96 9.83
C LYS A 83 -2.15 -21.43 8.91
N ALA A 84 -2.62 -20.57 8.00
CA ALA A 84 -3.63 -20.93 7.02
C ALA A 84 -3.10 -21.93 5.98
N ASP A 85 -1.85 -21.74 5.52
CA ASP A 85 -1.19 -22.64 4.56
C ASP A 85 -0.87 -23.99 5.19
N ALA A 86 -0.46 -24.04 6.46
CA ALA A 86 -0.26 -25.28 7.21
C ALA A 86 -1.56 -26.08 7.36
N LYS A 87 -2.68 -25.41 7.69
CA LYS A 87 -4.01 -26.05 7.78
C LYS A 87 -4.51 -26.58 6.44
N LYS A 88 -4.23 -25.89 5.33
CA LYS A 88 -4.55 -26.38 3.99
C LYS A 88 -3.77 -27.65 3.66
N LYS A 89 -2.46 -27.66 3.94
CA LYS A 89 -1.60 -28.84 3.72
C LYS A 89 -1.96 -30.04 4.58
N GLU A 90 -2.44 -29.83 5.81
CA GLU A 90 -2.94 -30.92 6.65
C GLU A 90 -4.25 -31.50 6.12
N LYS A 91 -5.17 -30.66 5.63
CA LYS A 91 -6.41 -31.12 4.99
C LYS A 91 -6.14 -31.93 3.71
N GLU A 92 -5.25 -31.46 2.83
CA GLU A 92 -4.87 -32.18 1.60
C GLU A 92 -4.17 -33.51 1.84
N LYS A 93 -3.53 -33.70 3.01
CA LYS A 93 -2.90 -34.98 3.36
C LYS A 93 -3.86 -35.99 3.99
N THR A 94 -5.08 -35.58 4.33
CA THR A 94 -6.06 -36.40 5.05
C THR A 94 -7.25 -36.80 4.16
N GLU A 95 -7.34 -36.26 2.94
CA GLU A 95 -8.23 -36.72 1.86
C GLU A 95 -7.48 -37.63 0.88
#